data_AF-A0A703XJ13-F1
#
_entry.id   AF-A0A703XJ13-F1
#
_cell.length_a   1.000
_cell.length_b   1.000
_cell.length_c   1.000
_cell.angle_alpha   90.00
_cell.angle_beta   90.00
_cell.angle_gamma   90.00
#
_symmetry.space_group_name_H-M   'P 1'
#
loop_
_entity.id
_entity.type
_entity.pdbx_description
1 polymer ?
#
loop_
_entity_poly.entity_id
_entity_poly.type
_entity_poly.pdbx_seq_one_letter_code
_entity_poly.pdbx_strand_id
1 'polypeptide(L)' 'LVQYPLNAIAEQQVAEGKTRAQPIAVIRIDNPAKPGEKMSLAPFIERAQKLCDPSNS' A
#
# COMPACT_ATOMS: atom_id res chain seq x y z
N LEU A 1 0.88 3.07 15.97
CA LEU A 1 0.70 2.19 14.79
C LEU A 1 1.47 2.83 13.62
N VAL A 2 2.29 2.06 12.90
CA VAL A 2 2.98 2.57 11.70
C VAL A 2 2.02 2.48 10.51
N GLN A 3 1.97 3.53 9.68
CA GLN A 3 1.17 3.55 8.46
C GLN A 3 2.04 3.17 7.26
N TYR A 4 1.47 2.43 6.32
CA TYR A 4 2.10 2.05 5.05
C TYR A 4 1.16 2.42 3.90
N PRO A 5 1.58 3.25 2.94
CA PRO A 5 0.74 3.60 1.82
C PRO A 5 0.54 2.37 0.93
N LEU A 6 -0.73 2.09 0.57
CA LEU A 6 -1.11 0.92 -0.23
C LEU A 6 -1.34 1.25 -1.71
N ASN A 7 -1.54 2.51 -2.06
CA ASN A 7 -1.81 2.94 -3.43
C ASN A 7 -1.12 4.28 -3.74
N ALA A 8 -1.10 4.65 -5.02
CA ALA A 8 -0.44 5.89 -5.48
C ALA A 8 -1.01 7.16 -4.83
N ILE A 9 -2.31 7.18 -4.50
CA ILE A 9 -2.95 8.31 -3.80
C ILE A 9 -2.34 8.46 -2.39
N ALA A 10 -2.23 7.35 -1.65
CA ALA A 10 -1.64 7.35 -0.32
C ALA A 10 -0.13 7.68 -0.36
N GLU A 11 0.61 7.20 -1.36
CA GLU A 11 2.02 7.55 -1.55
C GLU A 11 2.19 9.05 -1.79
N GLN A 12 1.33 9.64 -2.63
CA GLN A 12 1.34 11.07 -2.90
C GLN A 12 1.03 11.88 -1.63
N GLN A 13 0.08 11.44 -0.79
CA GLN A 13 -0.21 12.12 0.48
C GLN A 13 0.98 12.11 1.45
N VAL A 14 1.80 11.05 1.42
CA VAL A 14 3.04 10.99 2.20
C VAL A 14 4.08 11.95 1.62
N ALA A 15 4.24 11.97 0.29
CA ALA A 15 5.16 12.88 -0.39
C ALA A 15 4.80 14.36 -0.18
N GLU A 16 3.51 14.68 -0.13
CA GLU A 16 2.99 16.02 0.20
C GLU A 16 3.02 16.35 1.70
N GLY A 17 3.45 15.41 2.56
CA GLY A 17 3.50 15.60 4.00
C GLY A 17 2.14 15.64 4.70
N LYS A 18 1.05 15.29 4.01
CA LYS A 18 -0.31 15.23 4.57
C LYS A 18 -0.47 14.11 5.60
N THR A 19 0.32 13.04 5.47
CA THR A 19 0.37 11.94 6.44
C THR A 19 1.79 11.44 6.65
N ARG A 20 2.05 10.86 7.82
CA ARG A 20 3.33 10.21 8.15
C ARG A 20 3.19 8.71 7.98
N ALA A 21 3.81 8.17 6.94
CA ALA A 21 3.85 6.73 6.67
C ALA A 21 5.25 6.31 6.24
N GLN A 22 5.58 5.03 6.42
CA GLN A 22 6.80 4.43 5.90
C GLN A 22 6.51 3.70 4.58
N PRO A 23 7.49 3.57 3.67
CA PRO A 23 7.31 2.75 2.48
C PRO A 23 6.96 1.30 2.84
N ILE A 24 5.91 0.74 2.22
CA ILE A 24 5.52 -0.65 2.46
C ILE A 24 6.60 -1.67 2.07
N ALA A 25 7.57 -1.25 1.27
CA ALA A 25 8.73 -2.04 0.89
C ALA A 25 9.55 -2.57 2.09
N VAL A 26 9.55 -1.86 3.22
CA VAL A 26 10.29 -2.26 4.44
C VAL A 26 9.78 -3.58 5.02
N ILE A 27 8.49 -3.88 4.86
CA ILE A 27 7.83 -5.08 5.42
C ILE A 27 7.44 -6.11 4.35
N ARG A 28 7.74 -5.85 3.06
CA ARG A 28 7.41 -6.78 1.99
C ARG A 28 8.37 -7.97 1.97
N ILE A 29 7.76 -9.14 2.05
CA ILE A 29 8.45 -10.43 1.92
C ILE A 29 8.88 -10.61 0.45
N ASP A 30 10.07 -11.18 0.26
CA ASP A 30 10.56 -11.59 -1.06
C ASP A 30 9.69 -12.71 -1.64
N ASN A 31 9.51 -12.69 -2.95
CA ASN A 31 8.73 -13.70 -3.65
C ASN A 31 9.59 -14.95 -3.90
N PRO A 32 9.33 -16.09 -3.24
CA PRO A 32 10.13 -17.29 -3.44
C PRO A 32 9.99 -17.87 -4.86
N ALA A 33 8.88 -17.59 -5.55
CA ALA A 33 8.67 -18.03 -6.93
C ALA A 33 9.38 -17.14 -7.97
N LYS A 34 9.83 -15.94 -7.57
CA LYS A 34 10.53 -14.98 -8.43
C LYS A 34 11.65 -14.27 -7.67
N PRO A 35 12.86 -14.84 -7.67
CA PRO A 35 14.01 -14.24 -7.00
C PRO A 35 14.25 -12.79 -7.46
N GLY A 36 14.38 -11.86 -6.51
CA GLY A 36 14.56 -10.44 -6.77
C GLY A 36 13.27 -9.61 -6.86
N GLU A 37 12.11 -10.26 -6.92
CA GLU A 37 10.82 -9.57 -6.80
C GLU A 37 10.24 -9.69 -5.39
N LYS A 38 9.56 -8.64 -4.94
CA LYS A 38 8.78 -8.65 -3.69
C LYS A 38 7.37 -9.19 -3.96
N MET A 39 6.76 -9.84 -2.97
CA MET A 39 5.37 -10.33 -3.08
C MET A 39 4.40 -9.22 -3.54
N SER A 40 3.43 -9.61 -4.36
CA SER A 40 2.40 -8.70 -4.88
C SER A 40 1.44 -8.28 -3.77
N LEU A 41 1.11 -7.00 -3.73
CA LEU A 41 0.12 -6.44 -2.82
C LEU A 41 -1.27 -6.35 -3.46
N ALA A 42 -1.42 -6.73 -4.73
CA ALA A 42 -2.65 -6.51 -5.52
C ALA A 42 -3.95 -6.92 -4.80
N PRO A 43 -4.04 -8.09 -4.12
CA PRO A 43 -5.27 -8.47 -3.41
C PRO A 43 -5.66 -7.52 -2.28
N PHE A 44 -4.67 -6.94 -1.59
CA PHE A 44 -4.90 -6.00 -0.50
C PHE A 44 -5.28 -4.61 -1.03
N ILE A 45 -4.63 -4.19 -2.11
CA ILE A 45 -4.93 -2.91 -2.78
C ILE A 45 -6.36 -2.93 -3.32
N GLU A 46 -6.76 -3.99 -4.01
CA GLU A 46 -8.11 -4.12 -4.57
C GLU A 46 -9.18 -4.06 -3.47
N ARG A 47 -8.97 -4.79 -2.36
CA ARG A 47 -9.89 -4.75 -1.22
C ARG A 47 -9.95 -3.39 -0.55
N ALA A 48 -8.81 -2.74 -0.34
CA ALA A 48 -8.75 -1.41 0.25
C ALA A 48 -9.46 -0.37 -0.63
N GLN A 49 -9.29 -0.45 -1.96
CA GLN A 49 -9.98 0.44 -2.90
C GLN A 49 -11.50 0.32 -2.79
N LYS A 50 -12.04 -0.91 -2.73
CA LYS A 50 -13.50 -1.13 -2.54
C LYS A 50 -14.03 -0.56 -1.22
N LEU A 51 -13.19 -0.41 -0.21
CA LEU A 51 -13.56 0.20 1.07
C LEU A 51 -13.49 1.73 1.05
N CYS A 52 -12.81 2.32 0.06
CA CYS A 52 -12.70 3.76 -0.10
C CYS A 52 -13.83 4.37 -0.95
N ASP A 53 -14.75 3.56 -1.48
CA ASP A 53 -15.87 4.05 -2.28
C ASP A 53 -16.86 4.87 -1.41
N PRO A 54 -17.03 6.19 -1.68
CA PRO A 54 -17.87 7.06 -0.88
C PRO A 54 -19.37 6.78 -1.04
N SER A 55 -19.76 5.92 -1.98
CA SER A 55 -21.14 5.47 -2.20
C SER A 55 -21.62 4.39 -1.22
N ASN A 56 -20.77 3.95 -0.29
CA ASN A 56 -21.08 2.96 0.74
C ASN A 56 -21.27 3.59 2.15
N SER A 57 -21.53 4.91 2.22
CA SER A 57 -21.66 5.67 3.47
C SER A 57 -23.04 6.27 3.69
#